data_AF-A0A6P4AB61-F1
#
_entry.id   AF-A0A6P4AB61-F1
#
_cell.length_a   1.000
_cell.length_b   1.000
_cell.length_c   1.000
_cell.angle_alpha   90.00
_cell.angle_beta   90.00
_cell.angle_gamma   90.00
#
_symmetry.space_group_name_H-M   'P 1'
#
loop_
_entity.id
_entity.type
_entity.pdbx_description
1 polymer ?
#
loop_
_entity_poly.entity_id
_entity_poly.type
_entity_poly.pdbx_seq_one_letter_code
_entity_poly.pdbx_strand_id
1 'polypeptide(L)'
;MSSHSTPHIFSLLSPNSIPSSSSSSSSSSSSLSTNQPYLHPVLANCCNQVENTGVWSFGTKDKRGNLEFHTKCNAISKPRTQEYASVLQNVLANCCNQVENTGVWSFGTKDKRGNLEFHTKCNAISKPRTQEYASVLQNGLPVIKWPEIVEDDIEGEARKIGRRNEIKERVESIKSKLASMDDGEISVSAYDTAWVALVEDIHGSGTPQFPSSLQWIANNQLPDGSWGDCEIFSAHDRIINTLACVVALKSWNVHPDKCHKGMEFLKENISRLRNENTEHMPIGFEVAFPSLLEIARKIDLQIPDDSPILQEIYAKRDLKLTRIPRDIMHRVPTTLLHSLEGMAGLDWEKLLKLQSRDGSFLFSPSSTAFALMETKDLNCFKYLNNAVQKFNGGVPNVYPVDLFEHIWVVDRLQRLGISRFFEPEIKECIDYVSSGKRD
;
A
#
# COMPACT_ATOMS: atom_id res chain seq x y z
N MET A 1 -58.17 -17.43 -15.58
CA MET A 1 -58.78 -17.54 -16.94
C MET A 1 -59.20 -16.14 -17.36
N SER A 2 -59.05 -15.78 -18.65
CA SER A 2 -59.71 -14.66 -19.38
C SER A 2 -59.72 -13.22 -18.77
N SER A 3 -59.51 -12.13 -19.52
CA SER A 3 -59.06 -11.91 -20.91
C SER A 3 -58.76 -10.42 -21.15
N HIS A 4 -58.06 -10.07 -22.23
CA HIS A 4 -57.69 -8.68 -22.61
C HIS A 4 -58.88 -7.74 -22.91
N SER A 5 -58.65 -6.41 -22.87
CA SER A 5 -58.80 -5.54 -24.06
C SER A 5 -58.33 -4.07 -23.86
N THR A 6 -57.64 -3.55 -24.88
CA THR A 6 -57.39 -2.13 -25.28
C THR A 6 -57.39 -2.13 -26.85
N PRO A 7 -57.15 -1.05 -27.64
CA PRO A 7 -56.88 0.38 -27.36
C PRO A 7 -57.61 1.40 -28.30
N HIS A 8 -57.29 2.71 -28.19
CA HIS A 8 -57.34 3.76 -29.25
C HIS A 8 -56.20 4.79 -28.98
N ILE A 9 -55.48 5.44 -29.92
CA ILE A 9 -55.45 5.59 -31.40
C ILE A 9 -56.22 6.80 -32.01
N PHE A 10 -55.63 8.01 -31.91
CA PHE A 10 -55.62 9.19 -32.83
C PHE A 10 -54.49 10.12 -32.28
N SER A 11 -53.40 10.53 -32.95
CA SER A 11 -53.15 11.21 -34.25
C SER A 11 -53.82 12.60 -34.34
N LEU A 12 -53.19 13.69 -34.80
CA LEU A 12 -51.95 13.95 -35.58
C LEU A 12 -51.08 15.07 -34.89
N LEU A 13 -50.10 15.83 -35.43
CA LEU A 13 -49.43 16.04 -36.75
C LEU A 13 -48.02 16.71 -36.50
N SER A 14 -47.26 17.03 -37.56
CA SER A 14 -45.95 17.75 -37.60
C SER A 14 -45.95 18.72 -38.83
N PRO A 15 -44.86 19.21 -39.49
CA PRO A 15 -43.41 19.29 -39.20
C PRO A 15 -42.79 20.69 -39.53
N ASN A 16 -41.47 20.73 -39.87
CA ASN A 16 -40.68 21.80 -40.56
C ASN A 16 -40.05 22.92 -39.69
N SER A 17 -38.84 23.44 -39.99
CA SER A 17 -37.84 23.11 -41.04
C SER A 17 -36.41 23.61 -40.72
N ILE A 18 -35.44 23.18 -41.55
CA ILE A 18 -33.98 23.42 -41.55
C ILE A 18 -33.49 23.23 -43.02
N PRO A 19 -32.28 23.67 -43.49
CA PRO A 19 -31.15 24.26 -42.77
C PRO A 19 -30.52 25.52 -43.45
N SER A 20 -29.32 25.93 -42.99
CA SER A 20 -28.36 26.80 -43.70
C SER A 20 -26.91 26.41 -43.31
N SER A 21 -25.87 26.88 -44.02
CA SER A 21 -24.47 26.43 -43.81
C SER A 21 -23.36 27.34 -44.38
N SER A 22 -22.11 27.06 -43.98
CA SER A 22 -20.84 27.68 -44.41
C SER A 22 -20.58 29.13 -43.93
N SER A 23 -19.35 29.68 -43.91
CA SER A 23 -18.04 29.19 -44.39
C SER A 23 -16.88 29.68 -43.49
N SER A 24 -15.62 29.41 -43.86
CA SER A 24 -14.41 29.62 -43.04
C SER A 24 -13.62 30.89 -43.35
N SER A 25 -12.84 31.37 -42.38
CA SER A 25 -11.63 32.18 -42.62
C SER A 25 -10.62 31.97 -41.49
N SER A 26 -9.33 31.97 -41.82
CA SER A 26 -8.23 31.79 -40.88
C SER A 26 -7.44 33.09 -40.66
N SER A 27 -6.91 33.26 -39.45
CA SER A 27 -5.78 34.17 -39.20
C SER A 27 -4.92 33.60 -38.08
N SER A 28 -3.60 33.77 -38.20
CA SER A 28 -2.60 33.16 -37.33
C SER A 28 -1.86 34.23 -36.53
N SER A 29 -1.64 33.96 -35.24
CA SER A 29 -0.69 34.69 -34.41
C SER A 29 -0.07 33.71 -33.41
N SER A 30 1.25 33.74 -33.28
CA SER A 30 2.04 32.78 -32.51
C SER A 30 2.77 33.44 -31.34
N SER A 31 2.80 32.78 -30.19
CA SER A 31 3.93 32.87 -29.24
C SER A 31 3.78 31.92 -28.05
N LEU A 32 4.91 31.34 -27.63
CA LEU A 32 5.24 30.94 -26.25
C LEU A 32 4.34 29.90 -25.56
N SER A 33 4.51 28.63 -25.92
CA SER A 33 4.17 27.50 -25.05
C SER A 33 5.16 27.37 -23.88
N THR A 34 4.80 27.84 -22.70
CA THR A 34 5.54 27.52 -21.46
C THR A 34 5.23 26.09 -21.04
N ASN A 35 6.10 25.15 -21.38
CA ASN A 35 6.01 23.75 -20.94
C ASN A 35 6.28 23.64 -19.43
N GLN A 36 5.23 23.84 -18.61
CA GLN A 36 5.21 23.32 -17.25
C GLN A 36 4.82 21.84 -17.28
N PRO A 37 5.57 20.94 -16.62
CA PRO A 37 5.14 19.55 -16.45
C PRO A 37 3.95 19.53 -15.48
N TYR A 38 2.75 19.22 -16.01
CA TYR A 38 1.58 18.93 -15.20
C TYR A 38 1.83 17.64 -14.41
N LEU A 39 2.03 17.74 -13.10
CA LEU A 39 2.06 16.56 -12.22
C LEU A 39 0.68 15.90 -12.22
N HIS A 40 0.64 14.61 -12.57
CA HIS A 40 -0.60 13.84 -12.57
C HIS A 40 -1.05 13.57 -11.11
N PRO A 41 -2.35 13.72 -10.74
CA PRO A 41 -2.80 13.64 -9.35
C PRO A 41 -2.43 12.37 -8.57
N VAL A 42 -2.22 11.26 -9.28
CA VAL A 42 -1.82 9.97 -8.69
C VAL A 42 -0.46 10.07 -7.99
N LEU A 43 0.54 10.72 -8.61
CA LEU A 43 1.89 10.84 -8.04
C LEU A 43 1.93 11.70 -6.77
N ALA A 44 1.11 12.76 -6.71
CA ALA A 44 0.95 13.57 -5.51
C ALA A 44 0.31 12.76 -4.37
N ASN A 45 -0.70 11.94 -4.68
CA ASN A 45 -1.43 11.18 -3.67
C ASN A 45 -0.62 10.01 -3.07
N CYS A 46 0.26 9.36 -3.83
CA CYS A 46 1.17 8.35 -3.27
C CYS A 46 2.15 8.94 -2.23
N CYS A 47 2.58 10.20 -2.40
CA CYS A 47 3.40 10.88 -1.39
C CYS A 47 2.56 11.25 -0.15
N ASN A 48 1.36 11.82 -0.37
CA ASN A 48 0.45 12.24 0.70
C ASN A 48 -0.04 11.12 1.62
N GLN A 49 0.06 9.84 1.21
CA GLN A 49 -0.27 8.68 2.05
C GLN A 49 0.69 8.49 3.24
N VAL A 50 1.85 9.15 3.25
CA VAL A 50 2.82 9.11 4.38
C VAL A 50 2.62 10.28 5.37
N GLU A 51 2.01 11.40 4.96
CA GLU A 51 2.10 12.68 5.69
C GLU A 51 0.99 12.95 6.73
N ASN A 52 0.11 11.99 7.07
CA ASN A 52 -1.01 12.22 7.99
C ASN A 52 -0.90 11.52 9.37
N THR A 53 0.32 11.39 9.91
CA THR A 53 0.55 11.17 11.35
C THR A 53 0.56 12.51 12.09
N GLY A 54 -0.53 12.81 12.81
CA GLY A 54 -0.77 14.14 13.36
C GLY A 54 0.05 14.51 14.60
N VAL A 55 1.28 15.02 14.41
CA VAL A 55 2.12 15.59 15.48
C VAL A 55 2.28 17.11 15.31
N TRP A 56 1.68 17.89 16.20
CA TRP A 56 1.71 19.36 16.15
C TRP A 56 2.95 19.94 16.85
N SER A 57 3.84 20.58 16.10
CA SER A 57 4.97 21.35 16.65
C SER A 57 4.57 22.79 16.97
N PHE A 58 4.75 23.22 18.22
CA PHE A 58 4.47 24.60 18.65
C PHE A 58 5.59 25.57 18.25
N GLY A 59 5.33 26.43 17.25
CA GLY A 59 6.20 27.58 16.93
C GLY A 59 5.85 28.81 17.78
N THR A 60 6.84 29.38 18.49
CA THR A 60 6.70 30.66 19.19
C THR A 60 6.95 31.85 18.24
N LYS A 61 6.11 32.88 18.33
CA LYS A 61 6.26 34.10 17.51
C LYS A 61 7.26 35.08 18.13
N ASP A 62 8.00 35.79 17.28
CA ASP A 62 8.75 36.98 17.67
C ASP A 62 7.77 38.14 18.06
N LYS A 63 8.31 39.21 18.68
CA LYS A 63 7.51 40.36 19.13
C LYS A 63 7.01 41.29 18.00
N ARG A 64 7.23 40.95 16.72
CA ARG A 64 6.64 41.62 15.55
C ARG A 64 5.81 40.68 14.66
N GLY A 65 5.70 39.40 15.01
CA GLY A 65 4.70 38.47 14.48
C GLY A 65 5.11 37.67 13.24
N ASN A 66 6.36 37.78 12.79
CA ASN A 66 6.87 37.03 11.65
C ASN A 66 7.39 35.63 12.05
N LEU A 67 7.36 34.68 11.12
CA LEU A 67 8.15 33.44 11.18
C LEU A 67 9.40 33.62 10.32
N GLU A 68 10.56 33.27 10.85
CA GLU A 68 11.81 33.16 10.09
C GLU A 68 12.39 31.75 10.25
N PHE A 69 12.79 31.15 9.13
CA PHE A 69 13.63 29.96 9.08
C PHE A 69 14.89 30.28 8.28
N HIS A 70 16.06 29.98 8.82
CA HIS A 70 17.35 30.18 8.16
C HIS A 70 18.14 28.88 8.10
N THR A 71 18.34 28.37 6.88
CA THR A 71 19.19 27.22 6.61
C THR A 71 20.23 27.60 5.55
N LYS A 72 21.52 27.43 5.87
CA LYS A 72 22.62 27.54 4.89
C LYS A 72 23.23 26.16 4.67
N CYS A 73 23.14 25.65 3.45
CA CYS A 73 23.84 24.43 3.03
C CYS A 73 24.94 24.79 2.02
N ASN A 74 26.19 24.42 2.34
CA ASN A 74 27.30 24.48 1.39
C ASN A 74 27.34 23.16 0.60
N ALA A 75 27.05 23.21 -0.71
CA ALA A 75 27.16 22.05 -1.59
C ALA A 75 28.57 21.97 -2.24
N ILE A 76 29.15 20.76 -2.30
CA ILE A 76 30.41 20.48 -3.00
C ILE A 76 30.24 19.26 -3.91
N SER A 77 30.85 19.34 -5.10
CA SER A 77 30.89 18.34 -6.20
C SER A 77 29.61 18.19 -7.04
N LYS A 78 29.78 17.77 -8.30
CA LYS A 78 28.76 17.78 -9.36
C LYS A 78 28.54 16.35 -9.92
N PRO A 79 27.30 15.96 -10.28
CA PRO A 79 27.06 14.81 -11.16
C PRO A 79 27.45 15.08 -12.61
N ARG A 80 27.62 14.02 -13.41
CA ARG A 80 27.96 14.10 -14.85
C ARG A 80 27.07 13.20 -15.71
N THR A 81 25.75 13.35 -15.60
CA THR A 81 24.71 12.81 -16.51
C THR A 81 23.43 13.63 -16.27
N GLN A 82 23.02 14.47 -17.23
CA GLN A 82 22.20 15.65 -16.90
C GLN A 82 20.70 15.57 -17.26
N GLU A 83 20.24 14.47 -17.87
CA GLU A 83 18.81 14.32 -18.27
C GLU A 83 17.97 13.44 -17.33
N TYR A 84 18.53 12.38 -16.75
CA TYR A 84 17.78 11.51 -15.81
C TYR A 84 17.74 12.04 -14.36
N ALA A 85 18.66 12.95 -14.01
CA ALA A 85 18.77 13.47 -12.65
C ALA A 85 17.58 14.37 -12.27
N SER A 86 17.00 15.13 -13.21
CA SER A 86 15.93 16.10 -12.93
C SER A 86 14.60 15.46 -12.55
N VAL A 87 14.21 14.37 -13.24
CA VAL A 87 12.98 13.62 -12.94
C VAL A 87 13.10 12.94 -11.57
N LEU A 88 14.20 12.22 -11.34
CA LEU A 88 14.46 11.56 -10.06
C LEU A 88 14.63 12.56 -8.90
N GLN A 89 15.28 13.71 -9.10
CA GLN A 89 15.38 14.73 -8.05
C GLN A 89 14.01 15.35 -7.71
N ASN A 90 13.15 15.63 -8.67
CA ASN A 90 11.84 16.22 -8.39
C ASN A 90 10.88 15.24 -7.69
N VAL A 91 11.03 13.93 -7.90
CA VAL A 91 10.28 12.89 -7.16
C VAL A 91 10.90 12.65 -5.78
N LEU A 92 12.22 12.45 -5.70
CA LEU A 92 12.89 12.08 -4.45
C LEU A 92 13.05 13.26 -3.46
N ALA A 93 13.14 14.51 -3.92
CA ALA A 93 13.28 15.67 -3.01
C ALA A 93 12.07 15.86 -2.10
N ASN A 94 10.87 15.45 -2.55
CA ASN A 94 9.66 15.47 -1.71
C ASN A 94 9.66 14.33 -0.68
N CYS A 95 10.33 13.20 -0.96
CA CYS A 95 10.37 12.03 -0.08
C CYS A 95 11.56 11.99 0.91
N CYS A 96 12.48 12.97 0.86
CA CYS A 96 13.79 12.86 1.54
C CYS A 96 14.06 13.94 2.60
N ASN A 97 13.01 14.50 3.20
CA ASN A 97 13.12 15.29 4.44
C ASN A 97 12.85 14.41 5.67
N GLN A 98 13.72 14.53 6.68
CA GLN A 98 13.62 13.90 8.01
C GLN A 98 13.73 12.35 8.10
N VAL A 99 14.97 11.84 7.99
CA VAL A 99 15.40 10.67 8.78
C VAL A 99 16.81 10.92 9.34
N GLU A 100 16.90 11.38 10.60
CA GLU A 100 18.14 11.33 11.38
C GLU A 100 17.84 10.88 12.83
N ASN A 101 18.77 10.11 13.41
CA ASN A 101 18.80 9.63 14.80
C ASN A 101 17.64 8.73 15.29
N THR A 102 17.85 7.42 15.22
CA THR A 102 17.48 6.50 16.31
C THR A 102 18.72 5.74 16.81
N GLY A 103 18.77 5.47 18.11
CA GLY A 103 19.99 5.05 18.82
C GLY A 103 20.19 3.54 19.00
N VAL A 104 21.38 3.18 19.49
CA VAL A 104 21.81 1.80 19.79
C VAL A 104 20.97 1.17 20.91
N TRP A 105 20.62 -0.11 20.75
CA TRP A 105 20.02 -0.96 21.79
C TRP A 105 20.91 -2.17 22.12
N SER A 106 20.82 -2.65 23.36
CA SER A 106 21.66 -3.74 23.90
C SER A 106 20.92 -5.08 24.00
N PHE A 107 21.65 -6.19 23.89
CA PHE A 107 21.09 -7.55 23.88
C PHE A 107 20.74 -8.12 25.28
N GLY A 108 19.71 -8.97 25.32
CA GLY A 108 19.33 -9.84 26.45
C GLY A 108 18.89 -11.23 25.94
N THR A 109 19.10 -12.30 26.72
CA THR A 109 19.22 -13.67 26.18
C THR A 109 18.02 -14.61 26.33
N LYS A 110 17.70 -15.31 25.23
CA LYS A 110 17.40 -16.77 25.10
C LYS A 110 16.30 -17.45 25.94
N ASP A 111 15.44 -18.21 25.25
CA ASP A 111 15.48 -19.69 25.40
C ASP A 111 15.16 -20.44 24.07
N LYS A 112 15.14 -21.78 24.11
CA LYS A 112 15.03 -22.76 23.02
C LYS A 112 13.54 -22.95 22.59
N ARG A 113 13.16 -23.60 21.47
CA ARG A 113 13.86 -24.61 20.66
C ARG A 113 13.22 -24.79 19.27
N GLY A 114 14.04 -24.85 18.20
CA GLY A 114 13.75 -25.66 17.01
C GLY A 114 12.89 -25.06 15.88
N ASN A 115 13.49 -24.23 15.02
CA ASN A 115 13.26 -24.29 13.57
C ASN A 115 14.47 -23.71 12.80
N LEU A 116 14.44 -23.77 11.47
CA LEU A 116 15.63 -23.63 10.60
C LEU A 116 16.06 -22.16 10.33
N GLU A 117 17.08 -21.66 11.04
CA GLU A 117 17.58 -20.28 10.86
C GLU A 117 18.47 -20.10 9.62
N PHE A 118 18.08 -19.20 8.71
CA PHE A 118 18.94 -18.72 7.62
C PHE A 118 19.94 -17.65 8.11
N HIS A 119 21.08 -18.07 8.65
CA HIS A 119 22.14 -17.17 9.11
C HIS A 119 22.87 -16.39 7.98
N THR A 120 22.39 -15.20 7.65
CA THR A 120 23.11 -14.20 6.84
C THR A 120 24.24 -13.52 7.63
N LYS A 121 25.43 -14.15 7.66
CA LYS A 121 26.63 -13.57 8.30
C LYS A 121 27.17 -12.34 7.56
N CYS A 122 26.73 -11.15 7.97
CA CYS A 122 27.26 -9.87 7.51
C CYS A 122 28.58 -9.52 8.24
N ASN A 123 29.72 -9.92 7.67
CA ASN A 123 31.05 -9.62 8.23
C ASN A 123 31.59 -8.25 7.77
N ALA A 124 31.07 -7.16 8.33
CA ALA A 124 31.59 -5.81 8.11
C ALA A 124 32.88 -5.57 8.92
N ILE A 125 34.04 -5.85 8.32
CA ILE A 125 35.36 -5.58 8.95
C ILE A 125 35.74 -4.12 8.74
N SER A 126 35.74 -3.33 9.82
CA SER A 126 36.31 -1.98 9.83
C SER A 126 37.85 -2.03 9.81
N LYS A 127 38.48 -1.21 8.97
CA LYS A 127 39.94 -1.03 8.98
C LYS A 127 40.33 0.05 9.99
N PRO A 128 41.28 -0.18 10.91
CA PRO A 128 41.86 0.87 11.73
C PRO A 128 42.76 1.82 10.91
N ARG A 129 43.06 2.99 11.49
CA ARG A 129 43.91 4.03 10.87
C ARG A 129 45.40 3.64 10.83
N THR A 130 46.12 4.23 9.87
CA THR A 130 47.57 4.14 9.71
C THR A 130 48.31 4.99 10.75
N GLN A 131 49.23 4.38 11.51
CA GLN A 131 50.32 4.97 12.32
C GLN A 131 51.25 3.80 12.74
N GLU A 132 52.56 3.93 12.95
CA GLU A 132 53.56 4.97 12.62
C GLU A 132 54.96 4.29 12.58
N TYR A 133 56.01 4.95 12.06
CA TYR A 133 57.35 4.31 11.90
C TYR A 133 58.22 4.39 13.17
N ALA A 134 58.88 3.28 13.54
CA ALA A 134 60.03 3.28 14.44
C ALA A 134 61.03 2.13 14.14
N SER A 135 62.32 2.41 14.42
CA SER A 135 63.53 1.57 14.37
C SER A 135 63.39 0.11 14.87
N VAL A 136 64.24 -0.86 14.49
CA VAL A 136 65.73 -0.84 14.41
C VAL A 136 66.28 -1.77 13.29
N LEU A 137 67.40 -1.39 12.67
CA LEU A 137 68.27 -2.27 11.88
C LEU A 137 69.50 -2.68 12.71
N GLN A 138 69.81 -3.98 12.79
CA GLN A 138 71.16 -4.47 13.07
C GLN A 138 71.53 -5.69 12.20
N ASN A 139 72.75 -5.64 11.69
CA ASN A 139 73.36 -6.47 10.65
C ASN A 139 73.13 -8.00 10.73
N GLY A 140 72.78 -8.61 9.59
CA GLY A 140 72.90 -10.05 9.39
C GLY A 140 72.15 -10.55 8.15
N LEU A 141 72.88 -10.89 7.08
CA LEU A 141 72.34 -11.60 5.91
C LEU A 141 72.66 -13.10 5.98
N PRO A 142 71.66 -13.96 6.22
CA PRO A 142 71.65 -15.31 5.71
C PRO A 142 70.70 -15.40 4.50
N VAL A 143 71.18 -15.96 3.38
CA VAL A 143 70.30 -16.32 2.25
C VAL A 143 69.42 -17.48 2.68
N ILE A 144 68.14 -17.22 2.92
CA ILE A 144 67.12 -18.26 3.13
C ILE A 144 66.43 -18.50 1.77
N LYS A 145 66.27 -19.76 1.41
CA LYS A 145 65.64 -20.17 0.14
C LYS A 145 64.24 -19.57 0.01
N TRP A 146 63.88 -19.18 -1.20
CA TRP A 146 62.47 -19.14 -1.61
C TRP A 146 61.90 -20.56 -1.44
N PRO A 147 60.82 -20.75 -0.68
CA PRO A 147 59.88 -21.83 -0.96
C PRO A 147 59.18 -21.48 -2.27
N GLU A 148 58.92 -22.48 -3.12
CA GLU A 148 57.98 -22.31 -4.21
C GLU A 148 56.58 -22.17 -3.60
N ILE A 149 56.03 -20.96 -3.60
CA ILE A 149 54.65 -20.72 -3.15
C ILE A 149 53.72 -21.16 -4.28
N VAL A 150 53.40 -22.44 -4.27
CA VAL A 150 52.33 -23.09 -5.03
C VAL A 150 51.49 -23.86 -4.00
N GLU A 151 50.21 -24.09 -4.27
CA GLU A 151 49.24 -24.76 -3.37
C GLU A 151 48.75 -23.93 -2.16
N ASP A 152 48.13 -22.76 -2.46
CA ASP A 152 47.13 -22.13 -1.57
C ASP A 152 46.01 -21.42 -2.36
N ASP A 153 46.26 -21.02 -3.62
CA ASP A 153 45.28 -20.30 -4.44
C ASP A 153 44.04 -21.12 -4.85
N ILE A 154 44.12 -22.45 -4.96
CA ILE A 154 43.06 -23.28 -5.57
C ILE A 154 41.75 -23.24 -4.75
N GLU A 155 41.81 -23.37 -3.43
CA GLU A 155 40.62 -23.26 -2.57
C GLU A 155 40.10 -21.80 -2.55
N GLY A 156 41.02 -20.83 -2.62
CA GLY A 156 40.70 -19.43 -2.82
C GLY A 156 39.93 -19.18 -4.13
N GLU A 157 40.35 -19.78 -5.24
CA GLU A 157 39.69 -19.69 -6.55
C GLU A 157 38.34 -20.38 -6.57
N ALA A 158 38.24 -21.63 -6.10
CA ALA A 158 36.97 -22.34 -5.99
C ALA A 158 35.93 -21.53 -5.20
N ARG A 159 36.35 -20.91 -4.09
CA ARG A 159 35.51 -20.06 -3.24
C ARG A 159 35.23 -18.66 -3.83
N LYS A 160 36.05 -18.16 -4.76
CA LYS A 160 35.75 -16.98 -5.59
C LYS A 160 34.72 -17.34 -6.69
N ILE A 161 34.83 -18.52 -7.30
CA ILE A 161 33.94 -19.02 -8.36
C ILE A 161 32.54 -19.29 -7.80
N GLY A 162 32.41 -19.99 -6.67
CA GLY A 162 31.12 -20.22 -6.02
C GLY A 162 30.34 -18.93 -5.77
N ARG A 163 30.99 -17.93 -5.16
CA ARG A 163 30.39 -16.60 -4.94
C ARG A 163 30.02 -15.84 -6.22
N ARG A 164 30.77 -16.02 -7.33
CA ARG A 164 30.39 -15.44 -8.64
C ARG A 164 29.11 -16.09 -9.18
N ASN A 165 28.96 -17.40 -9.01
CA ASN A 165 27.75 -18.11 -9.41
C ASN A 165 26.54 -17.67 -8.56
N GLU A 166 26.68 -17.64 -7.23
CA GLU A 166 25.65 -17.12 -6.31
C GLU A 166 25.20 -15.68 -6.67
N ILE A 167 26.15 -14.80 -7.02
CA ILE A 167 25.84 -13.43 -7.45
C ILE A 167 25.09 -13.43 -8.78
N LYS A 168 25.51 -14.25 -9.75
CA LYS A 168 24.83 -14.36 -11.05
C LYS A 168 23.40 -14.88 -10.90
N GLU A 169 23.21 -15.95 -10.13
CA GLU A 169 21.89 -16.54 -9.83
C GLU A 169 20.95 -15.51 -9.18
N ARG A 170 21.46 -14.71 -8.23
CA ARG A 170 20.68 -13.63 -7.59
C ARG A 170 20.37 -12.48 -8.56
N VAL A 171 21.29 -12.11 -9.45
CA VAL A 171 21.04 -11.10 -10.50
C VAL A 171 19.95 -11.58 -11.45
N GLU A 172 20.06 -12.77 -12.02
CA GLU A 172 19.04 -13.28 -12.96
C GLU A 172 17.68 -13.51 -12.25
N SER A 173 17.67 -13.89 -10.96
CA SER A 173 16.44 -13.95 -10.15
C SER A 173 15.78 -12.58 -9.94
N ILE A 174 16.56 -11.51 -9.71
CA ILE A 174 16.03 -10.14 -9.60
C ILE A 174 15.52 -9.66 -10.96
N LYS A 175 16.25 -9.89 -12.06
CA LYS A 175 15.77 -9.57 -13.41
C LYS A 175 14.46 -10.26 -13.74
N SER A 176 14.34 -11.55 -13.42
CA SER A 176 13.10 -12.31 -13.63
C SER A 176 11.92 -11.76 -12.83
N LYS A 177 12.16 -11.06 -11.70
CA LYS A 177 11.13 -10.34 -10.94
C LYS A 177 10.79 -8.99 -11.56
N LEU A 178 11.79 -8.24 -12.04
CA LEU A 178 11.59 -6.97 -12.75
C LEU A 178 10.78 -7.17 -14.04
N ALA A 179 11.14 -8.18 -14.83
CA ALA A 179 10.45 -8.56 -16.08
C ALA A 179 9.08 -9.22 -15.87
N SER A 180 8.67 -9.46 -14.61
CA SER A 180 7.33 -9.94 -14.24
C SER A 180 6.52 -8.92 -13.44
N MET A 181 6.94 -7.65 -13.43
CA MET A 181 6.15 -6.57 -12.80
C MET A 181 4.92 -6.24 -13.64
N ASP A 182 3.85 -5.84 -12.96
CA ASP A 182 2.49 -5.68 -13.49
C ASP A 182 1.72 -4.68 -12.60
N ASP A 183 0.40 -4.80 -12.44
CA ASP A 183 -0.45 -4.10 -11.45
C ASP A 183 0.09 -4.07 -9.99
N GLY A 184 1.07 -4.91 -9.64
CA GLY A 184 1.82 -4.87 -8.39
C GLY A 184 1.73 -6.15 -7.54
N GLU A 185 2.87 -6.57 -6.97
CA GLU A 185 2.96 -7.65 -5.98
C GLU A 185 2.73 -7.13 -4.55
N ILE A 186 1.63 -7.53 -3.91
CA ILE A 186 1.20 -7.04 -2.59
C ILE A 186 0.50 -8.14 -1.78
N SER A 187 0.64 -8.11 -0.44
CA SER A 187 0.01 -9.07 0.46
C SER A 187 -1.50 -8.89 0.56
N VAL A 188 -2.21 -10.01 0.73
CA VAL A 188 -3.67 -10.04 0.91
C VAL A 188 -4.05 -9.44 2.26
N SER A 189 -5.05 -8.56 2.26
CA SER A 189 -5.70 -8.01 3.45
C SER A 189 -6.87 -8.89 3.85
N ALA A 190 -6.86 -9.43 5.06
CA ALA A 190 -7.95 -10.26 5.56
C ALA A 190 -9.22 -9.42 5.84
N TYR A 191 -9.04 -8.16 6.23
CA TYR A 191 -10.08 -7.14 6.38
C TYR A 191 -10.82 -6.89 5.06
N ASP A 192 -10.10 -6.58 3.99
CA ASP A 192 -10.70 -6.30 2.67
C ASP A 192 -11.31 -7.56 2.06
N THR A 193 -10.64 -8.72 2.21
CA THR A 193 -11.18 -10.01 1.79
C THR A 193 -12.49 -10.34 2.52
N ALA A 194 -12.64 -9.94 3.80
CA ALA A 194 -13.89 -10.08 4.53
C ALA A 194 -15.01 -9.16 4.02
N TRP A 195 -14.70 -7.91 3.63
CA TRP A 195 -15.69 -7.03 2.98
C TRP A 195 -16.13 -7.56 1.61
N VAL A 196 -15.20 -8.08 0.80
CA VAL A 196 -15.52 -8.75 -0.47
C VAL A 196 -16.35 -10.01 -0.23
N ALA A 197 -16.04 -10.79 0.81
CA ALA A 197 -16.79 -11.97 1.21
C ALA A 197 -18.22 -11.67 1.72
N LEU A 198 -18.51 -10.45 2.19
CA LEU A 198 -19.86 -10.01 2.60
C LEU A 198 -20.79 -9.69 1.42
N VAL A 199 -20.25 -9.49 0.21
CA VAL A 199 -21.05 -9.13 -0.97
C VAL A 199 -22.02 -10.28 -1.32
N GLU A 200 -23.32 -10.05 -1.18
CA GLU A 200 -24.36 -10.89 -1.78
C GLU A 200 -24.37 -10.70 -3.31
N ASP A 201 -24.53 -11.82 -4.03
CA ASP A 201 -24.76 -11.90 -5.46
C ASP A 201 -25.61 -10.74 -6.04
N ILE A 202 -25.13 -10.16 -7.14
CA ILE A 202 -25.76 -8.97 -7.73
C ILE A 202 -27.09 -9.26 -8.45
N HIS A 203 -27.45 -10.53 -8.63
CA HIS A 203 -28.70 -10.98 -9.22
C HIS A 203 -29.71 -11.46 -8.17
N GLY A 204 -29.36 -11.42 -6.87
CA GLY A 204 -30.26 -11.69 -5.74
C GLY A 204 -30.48 -13.18 -5.47
N SER A 205 -29.45 -14.01 -5.66
CA SER A 205 -29.54 -15.44 -5.34
C SER A 205 -29.64 -15.78 -3.84
N GLY A 206 -29.38 -14.83 -2.94
CA GLY A 206 -29.19 -15.10 -1.51
C GLY A 206 -27.88 -15.84 -1.18
N THR A 207 -26.87 -15.80 -2.06
CA THR A 207 -25.56 -16.45 -1.87
C THR A 207 -24.39 -15.46 -1.98
N PRO A 208 -23.18 -15.80 -1.49
CA PRO A 208 -22.01 -14.94 -1.64
C PRO A 208 -21.67 -14.74 -3.13
N GLN A 209 -21.38 -13.50 -3.52
CA GLN A 209 -20.90 -13.15 -4.86
C GLN A 209 -19.50 -13.72 -5.12
N PHE A 210 -18.68 -13.80 -4.07
CA PHE A 210 -17.29 -14.26 -4.12
C PHE A 210 -17.02 -15.39 -3.09
N PRO A 211 -17.52 -16.63 -3.34
CA PRO A 211 -17.33 -17.75 -2.39
C PRO A 211 -15.86 -18.11 -2.14
N SER A 212 -14.97 -17.82 -3.10
CA SER A 212 -13.53 -17.97 -2.96
C SER A 212 -12.94 -17.09 -1.84
N SER A 213 -13.53 -15.93 -1.55
CA SER A 213 -13.09 -15.06 -0.46
C SER A 213 -13.42 -15.63 0.92
N LEU A 214 -14.60 -16.27 1.08
CA LEU A 214 -14.91 -17.04 2.30
C LEU A 214 -13.96 -18.23 2.47
N GLN A 215 -13.64 -18.93 1.37
CA GLN A 215 -12.68 -20.03 1.41
C GLN A 215 -11.25 -19.56 1.73
N TRP A 216 -10.84 -18.38 1.25
CA TRP A 216 -9.56 -17.76 1.61
C TRP A 216 -9.52 -17.43 3.11
N ILE A 217 -10.57 -16.79 3.65
CA ILE A 217 -10.68 -16.46 5.08
C ILE A 217 -10.60 -17.75 5.91
N ALA A 218 -11.34 -18.79 5.53
CA ALA A 218 -11.31 -20.07 6.22
C ALA A 218 -9.89 -20.70 6.23
N ASN A 219 -9.15 -20.60 5.13
CA ASN A 219 -7.84 -21.24 4.99
C ASN A 219 -6.70 -20.46 5.69
N ASN A 220 -6.84 -19.14 5.89
CA ASN A 220 -5.75 -18.26 6.36
C ASN A 220 -5.92 -17.75 7.81
N GLN A 221 -6.68 -18.48 8.65
CA GLN A 221 -6.73 -18.20 10.09
C GLN A 221 -5.42 -18.59 10.76
N LEU A 222 -4.85 -17.68 11.57
CA LEU A 222 -3.59 -17.89 12.30
C LEU A 222 -3.77 -18.87 13.48
N PRO A 223 -2.68 -19.49 14.00
CA PRO A 223 -2.77 -20.49 15.08
C PRO A 223 -3.35 -19.98 16.40
N ASP A 224 -3.30 -18.66 16.64
CA ASP A 224 -3.89 -17.96 17.79
C ASP A 224 -5.40 -17.65 17.62
N GLY A 225 -6.00 -18.07 16.50
CA GLY A 225 -7.40 -17.80 16.16
C GLY A 225 -7.63 -16.47 15.44
N SER A 226 -6.61 -15.62 15.32
CA SER A 226 -6.70 -14.32 14.65
C SER A 226 -6.52 -14.39 13.13
N TRP A 227 -6.70 -13.24 12.47
CA TRP A 227 -6.24 -12.95 11.12
C TRP A 227 -5.43 -11.65 11.13
N GLY A 228 -4.56 -11.46 10.14
CA GLY A 228 -3.66 -10.30 10.03
C GLY A 228 -2.24 -10.75 9.62
N ASP A 229 -1.24 -9.90 9.82
CA ASP A 229 0.15 -10.21 9.47
C ASP A 229 0.72 -11.35 10.36
N CYS A 230 1.36 -12.35 9.76
CA CYS A 230 1.87 -13.53 10.47
C CYS A 230 3.23 -13.31 11.15
N GLU A 231 4.06 -12.39 10.64
CA GLU A 231 5.40 -12.08 11.14
C GLU A 231 5.38 -10.94 12.17
N ILE A 232 4.49 -9.96 12.00
CA ILE A 232 4.40 -8.75 12.81
C ILE A 232 3.07 -8.72 13.56
N PHE A 233 3.12 -8.79 14.89
CA PHE A 233 1.94 -8.57 15.74
C PHE A 233 1.71 -7.07 15.96
N SER A 234 0.56 -6.57 15.50
CA SER A 234 -0.03 -5.28 15.91
C SER A 234 -1.43 -5.54 16.45
N ALA A 235 -1.77 -5.03 17.64
CA ALA A 235 -3.11 -5.23 18.21
C ALA A 235 -4.19 -4.59 17.32
N HIS A 236 -3.93 -3.41 16.74
CA HIS A 236 -4.84 -2.77 15.80
C HIS A 236 -5.11 -3.66 14.57
N ASP A 237 -4.05 -4.20 13.95
CA ASP A 237 -4.14 -5.08 12.78
C ASP A 237 -4.92 -6.35 13.11
N ARG A 238 -4.46 -7.12 14.10
CA ARG A 238 -5.05 -8.43 14.42
C ARG A 238 -6.51 -8.31 14.82
N ILE A 239 -6.91 -7.26 15.52
CA ILE A 239 -8.29 -7.09 16.01
C ILE A 239 -9.24 -6.67 14.89
N ILE A 240 -8.85 -5.74 14.00
CA ILE A 240 -9.74 -5.31 12.89
C ILE A 240 -9.90 -6.42 11.84
N ASN A 241 -8.82 -7.12 11.47
CA ASN A 241 -8.87 -8.26 10.56
C ASN A 241 -9.71 -9.40 11.15
N THR A 242 -9.47 -9.80 12.40
CA THR A 242 -10.21 -10.90 13.04
C THR A 242 -11.70 -10.59 13.16
N LEU A 243 -12.07 -9.37 13.56
CA LEU A 243 -13.48 -8.99 13.62
C LEU A 243 -14.14 -9.07 12.25
N ALA A 244 -13.47 -8.60 11.19
CA ALA A 244 -14.02 -8.62 9.84
C ALA A 244 -14.23 -10.05 9.34
N CYS A 245 -13.21 -10.91 9.50
CA CYS A 245 -13.29 -12.31 9.13
C CYS A 245 -14.40 -13.06 9.89
N VAL A 246 -14.55 -12.84 11.20
CA VAL A 246 -15.64 -13.43 11.98
C VAL A 246 -17.00 -12.92 11.51
N VAL A 247 -17.14 -11.61 11.23
CA VAL A 247 -18.38 -11.03 10.68
C VAL A 247 -18.75 -11.67 9.35
N ALA A 248 -17.80 -11.79 8.41
CA ALA A 248 -18.04 -12.42 7.11
C ALA A 248 -18.47 -13.90 7.23
N LEU A 249 -17.74 -14.70 8.00
CA LEU A 249 -18.08 -16.12 8.21
C LEU A 249 -19.43 -16.30 8.93
N LYS A 250 -19.72 -15.45 9.92
CA LYS A 250 -20.98 -15.45 10.68
C LYS A 250 -22.19 -15.08 9.83
N SER A 251 -22.09 -14.05 8.98
CA SER A 251 -23.18 -13.61 8.10
C SER A 251 -23.66 -14.71 7.16
N TRP A 252 -22.76 -15.54 6.66
CA TRP A 252 -23.08 -16.70 5.81
C TRP A 252 -23.25 -18.02 6.57
N ASN A 253 -23.17 -18.00 7.91
CA ASN A 253 -23.28 -19.15 8.80
C ASN A 253 -22.32 -20.32 8.43
N VAL A 254 -21.10 -20.00 8.00
CA VAL A 254 -20.04 -20.96 7.63
C VAL A 254 -18.91 -20.98 8.66
N HIS A 255 -18.16 -22.08 8.71
CA HIS A 255 -16.97 -22.26 9.57
C HIS A 255 -17.16 -21.79 11.03
N PRO A 256 -18.17 -22.33 11.77
CA PRO A 256 -18.46 -21.90 13.14
C PRO A 256 -17.31 -22.17 14.12
N ASP A 257 -16.44 -23.14 13.83
CA ASP A 257 -15.20 -23.41 14.57
C ASP A 257 -14.19 -22.24 14.47
N LYS A 258 -14.11 -21.60 13.29
CA LYS A 258 -13.24 -20.46 13.02
C LYS A 258 -13.80 -19.18 13.62
N CYS A 259 -15.13 -19.01 13.51
CA CYS A 259 -15.87 -17.96 14.20
C CYS A 259 -15.64 -18.02 15.72
N HIS A 260 -15.69 -19.22 16.31
CA HIS A 260 -15.47 -19.41 17.75
C HIS A 260 -14.09 -18.94 18.18
N LYS A 261 -13.02 -19.46 17.55
CA LYS A 261 -11.63 -19.08 17.84
C LYS A 261 -11.35 -17.59 17.64
N GLY A 262 -11.91 -16.98 16.58
CA GLY A 262 -11.80 -15.55 16.36
C GLY A 262 -12.47 -14.74 17.47
N MET A 263 -13.64 -15.18 17.97
CA MET A 263 -14.30 -14.55 19.11
C MET A 263 -13.59 -14.78 20.45
N GLU A 264 -12.90 -15.92 20.63
CA GLU A 264 -12.00 -16.15 21.78
C GLU A 264 -10.82 -15.17 21.74
N PHE A 265 -10.07 -15.12 20.62
CA PHE A 265 -8.97 -14.18 20.42
C PHE A 265 -9.39 -12.72 20.67
N LEU A 266 -10.54 -12.30 20.13
CA LEU A 266 -11.07 -10.95 20.32
C LEU A 266 -11.35 -10.66 21.80
N LYS A 267 -12.01 -11.57 22.52
CA LYS A 267 -12.30 -11.40 23.96
C LYS A 267 -11.02 -11.25 24.80
N GLU A 268 -9.99 -12.02 24.49
CA GLU A 268 -8.71 -11.97 25.19
C GLU A 268 -7.89 -10.70 24.86
N ASN A 269 -7.94 -10.23 23.61
CA ASN A 269 -7.01 -9.21 23.12
C ASN A 269 -7.60 -7.81 22.96
N ILE A 270 -8.92 -7.60 22.96
CA ILE A 270 -9.54 -6.29 22.67
C ILE A 270 -9.09 -5.15 23.62
N SER A 271 -8.70 -5.48 24.84
CA SER A 271 -8.15 -4.55 25.83
C SER A 271 -6.76 -4.00 25.45
N ARG A 272 -5.99 -4.72 24.62
CA ARG A 272 -4.62 -4.36 24.23
C ARG A 272 -4.56 -3.10 23.37
N LEU A 273 -5.62 -2.79 22.62
CA LEU A 273 -5.78 -1.55 21.84
C LEU A 273 -5.49 -0.28 22.66
N ARG A 274 -5.67 -0.32 24.00
CA ARG A 274 -5.43 0.82 24.89
C ARG A 274 -3.95 1.15 25.07
N ASN A 275 -3.07 0.17 24.89
CA ASN A 275 -1.63 0.27 25.14
C ASN A 275 -0.81 0.25 23.83
N GLU A 276 -1.47 0.10 22.69
CA GLU A 276 -0.86 -0.03 21.37
C GLU A 276 -0.43 1.34 20.82
N ASN A 277 0.71 1.42 20.12
CA ASN A 277 1.18 2.70 19.59
C ASN A 277 0.23 3.25 18.49
N THR A 278 -0.27 4.46 18.69
CA THR A 278 -1.13 5.16 17.73
C THR A 278 -0.42 5.57 16.44
N GLU A 279 0.92 5.68 16.45
CA GLU A 279 1.72 5.98 15.25
C GLU A 279 1.69 4.85 14.20
N HIS A 280 1.28 3.64 14.60
CA HIS A 280 1.15 2.47 13.73
C HIS A 280 -0.30 1.96 13.67
N MET A 281 -1.26 2.85 13.96
CA MET A 281 -2.68 2.58 13.76
C MET A 281 -3.00 2.52 12.24
N PRO A 282 -3.70 1.48 11.75
CA PRO A 282 -4.09 1.39 10.35
C PRO A 282 -4.90 2.60 9.86
N ILE A 283 -4.71 2.96 8.60
CA ILE A 283 -5.46 4.04 7.96
C ILE A 283 -6.97 3.75 8.08
N GLY A 284 -7.75 4.76 8.48
CA GLY A 284 -9.19 4.62 8.65
C GLY A 284 -9.67 3.88 9.91
N PHE A 285 -8.81 3.22 10.70
CA PHE A 285 -9.20 2.36 11.84
C PHE A 285 -10.26 2.99 12.76
N GLU A 286 -10.08 4.25 13.17
CA GLU A 286 -11.00 4.99 14.06
C GLU A 286 -12.43 5.15 13.49
N VAL A 287 -12.63 4.94 12.19
CA VAL A 287 -13.91 5.05 11.48
C VAL A 287 -14.40 3.67 11.05
N ALA A 288 -13.50 2.87 10.49
CA ALA A 288 -13.76 1.51 10.02
C ALA A 288 -14.10 0.51 11.14
N PHE A 289 -13.33 0.48 12.23
CA PHE A 289 -13.50 -0.51 13.29
C PHE A 289 -14.84 -0.35 14.05
N PRO A 290 -15.29 0.85 14.46
CA PRO A 290 -16.58 0.99 15.13
C PRO A 290 -17.78 0.70 14.22
N SER A 291 -17.71 1.05 12.94
CA SER A 291 -18.78 0.74 11.98
C SER A 291 -18.89 -0.77 11.72
N LEU A 292 -17.76 -1.49 11.74
CA LEU A 292 -17.72 -2.95 11.73
C LEU A 292 -18.26 -3.56 13.04
N LEU A 293 -18.03 -2.94 14.21
CA LEU A 293 -18.66 -3.36 15.47
C LEU A 293 -20.20 -3.21 15.42
N GLU A 294 -20.74 -2.15 14.79
CA GLU A 294 -22.19 -2.05 14.57
C GLU A 294 -22.74 -3.16 13.67
N ILE A 295 -21.99 -3.58 12.65
CA ILE A 295 -22.37 -4.74 11.82
C ILE A 295 -22.34 -6.02 12.65
N ALA A 296 -21.31 -6.22 13.46
CA ALA A 296 -21.20 -7.39 14.35
C ALA A 296 -22.38 -7.50 15.33
N ARG A 297 -22.81 -6.39 15.95
CA ARG A 297 -23.99 -6.37 16.82
C ARG A 297 -25.29 -6.70 16.08
N LYS A 298 -25.45 -6.25 14.82
CA LYS A 298 -26.64 -6.56 13.99
C LYS A 298 -26.77 -8.04 13.61
N ILE A 299 -25.71 -8.84 13.74
CA ILE A 299 -25.70 -10.29 13.46
C ILE A 299 -25.49 -11.14 14.73
N ASP A 300 -25.88 -10.59 15.88
CA ASP A 300 -25.84 -11.21 17.22
C ASP A 300 -24.46 -11.71 17.66
N LEU A 301 -23.36 -11.06 17.23
CA LEU A 301 -22.04 -11.33 17.79
C LEU A 301 -21.88 -10.67 19.16
N GLN A 302 -21.48 -11.48 20.14
CA GLN A 302 -21.25 -11.08 21.54
C GLN A 302 -19.94 -10.28 21.68
N ILE A 303 -20.00 -8.98 21.35
CA ILE A 303 -18.91 -8.02 21.49
C ILE A 303 -18.68 -7.67 22.99
N PRO A 304 -17.42 -7.52 23.46
CA PRO A 304 -17.10 -7.03 24.81
C PRO A 304 -17.37 -5.51 24.99
N ASP A 305 -18.62 -5.09 24.92
CA ASP A 305 -19.02 -3.66 24.91
C ASP A 305 -18.69 -2.87 26.19
N ASP A 306 -18.50 -3.55 27.32
CA ASP A 306 -18.06 -2.96 28.59
C ASP A 306 -16.61 -2.44 28.57
N SER A 307 -15.84 -2.74 27.51
CA SER A 307 -14.43 -2.40 27.39
C SER A 307 -14.23 -0.88 27.15
N PRO A 308 -13.61 -0.11 28.09
CA PRO A 308 -13.58 1.35 28.01
C PRO A 308 -12.90 1.91 26.74
N ILE A 309 -11.94 1.18 26.17
CA ILE A 309 -11.26 1.56 24.94
C ILE A 309 -12.23 1.64 23.75
N LEU A 310 -13.32 0.85 23.73
CA LEU A 310 -14.34 0.97 22.69
C LEU A 310 -15.04 2.32 22.75
N GLN A 311 -15.42 2.77 23.94
CA GLN A 311 -16.03 4.09 24.16
C GLN A 311 -15.07 5.23 23.75
N GLU A 312 -13.77 5.08 24.05
CA GLU A 312 -12.72 6.00 23.58
C GLU A 312 -12.63 6.03 22.03
N ILE A 313 -12.75 4.89 21.34
CA ILE A 313 -12.73 4.84 19.87
C ILE A 313 -14.04 5.38 19.26
N TYR A 314 -15.21 5.12 19.85
CA TYR A 314 -16.48 5.73 19.42
C TYR A 314 -16.44 7.26 19.51
N ALA A 315 -15.90 7.82 20.60
CA ALA A 315 -15.70 9.26 20.73
C ALA A 315 -14.70 9.82 19.68
N LYS A 316 -13.63 9.09 19.37
CA LYS A 316 -12.70 9.44 18.28
C LYS A 316 -13.38 9.42 16.91
N ARG A 317 -14.18 8.38 16.60
CA ARG A 317 -14.98 8.29 15.36
C ARG A 317 -15.83 9.54 15.21
N ASP A 318 -16.66 9.84 16.19
CA ASP A 318 -17.67 10.88 16.07
C ASP A 318 -17.02 12.27 15.93
N LEU A 319 -15.95 12.54 16.68
CA LEU A 319 -15.11 13.72 16.48
C LEU A 319 -14.51 13.79 15.07
N LYS A 320 -14.02 12.67 14.52
CA LYS A 320 -13.45 12.59 13.16
C LYS A 320 -14.52 12.79 12.08
N LEU A 321 -15.71 12.24 12.26
CA LEU A 321 -16.86 12.41 11.38
C LEU A 321 -17.34 13.87 11.33
N THR A 322 -17.33 14.61 12.44
CA THR A 322 -17.66 16.06 12.42
C THR A 322 -16.68 16.92 11.63
N ARG A 323 -15.45 16.43 11.41
CA ARG A 323 -14.40 17.12 10.64
C ARG A 323 -14.41 16.76 9.16
N ILE A 324 -15.18 15.75 8.74
CA ILE A 324 -15.31 15.38 7.33
C ILE A 324 -16.21 16.38 6.62
N PRO A 325 -15.71 17.12 5.61
CA PRO A 325 -16.55 18.02 4.81
C PRO A 325 -17.39 17.19 3.84
N ARG A 326 -18.52 16.66 4.33
CA ARG A 326 -19.43 15.79 3.55
C ARG A 326 -19.84 16.41 2.20
N ASP A 327 -20.01 17.73 2.14
CA ASP A 327 -20.27 18.45 0.89
C ASP A 327 -19.14 18.34 -0.15
N ILE A 328 -17.88 18.32 0.28
CA ILE A 328 -16.70 18.24 -0.59
C ILE A 328 -16.47 16.78 -1.02
N MET A 329 -16.63 15.84 -0.08
CA MET A 329 -16.50 14.39 -0.31
C MET A 329 -17.40 13.86 -1.43
N HIS A 330 -18.58 14.47 -1.63
CA HIS A 330 -19.53 14.12 -2.70
C HIS A 330 -19.38 15.01 -3.97
N ARG A 331 -18.30 15.79 -4.10
CA ARG A 331 -18.06 16.70 -5.25
C ARG A 331 -16.70 16.53 -5.90
N VAL A 332 -15.67 16.12 -5.15
CA VAL A 332 -14.31 15.90 -5.67
C VAL A 332 -13.72 14.61 -5.07
N PRO A 333 -12.85 13.88 -5.79
CA PRO A 333 -12.14 12.74 -5.23
C PRO A 333 -11.28 13.17 -4.03
N THR A 334 -11.40 12.45 -2.93
CA THR A 334 -10.62 12.66 -1.69
C THR A 334 -10.20 11.31 -1.12
N THR A 335 -9.21 11.29 -0.22
CA THR A 335 -8.75 10.06 0.46
C THR A 335 -9.85 9.33 1.22
N LEU A 336 -10.95 10.01 1.57
CA LEU A 336 -12.14 9.43 2.20
C LEU A 336 -12.85 8.39 1.32
N LEU A 337 -12.65 8.41 -0.01
CA LEU A 337 -13.16 7.38 -0.92
C LEU A 337 -12.49 6.01 -0.70
N HIS A 338 -11.34 5.96 -0.01
CA HIS A 338 -10.66 4.71 0.34
C HIS A 338 -11.21 4.07 1.63
N SER A 339 -12.21 4.68 2.27
CA SER A 339 -12.80 4.18 3.54
C SER A 339 -14.31 4.47 3.64
N LEU A 340 -15.07 4.20 2.58
CA LEU A 340 -16.53 4.45 2.55
C LEU A 340 -17.30 3.49 3.46
N GLU A 341 -16.81 2.26 3.63
CA GLU A 341 -17.36 1.20 4.50
C GLU A 341 -17.43 1.60 5.98
N GLY A 342 -16.56 2.51 6.42
CA GLY A 342 -16.63 3.13 7.73
C GLY A 342 -17.73 4.19 7.91
N MET A 343 -18.40 4.66 6.84
CA MET A 343 -19.23 5.86 6.85
C MET A 343 -20.72 5.62 6.53
N ALA A 344 -21.58 5.86 7.51
CA ALA A 344 -23.03 5.94 7.29
C ALA A 344 -23.46 7.24 6.56
N GLY A 345 -24.63 7.21 5.91
CA GLY A 345 -25.28 8.38 5.33
C GLY A 345 -24.57 8.92 4.10
N LEU A 346 -24.33 8.07 3.10
CA LEU A 346 -23.67 8.40 1.84
C LEU A 346 -24.69 8.69 0.73
N ASP A 347 -24.33 9.60 -0.17
CA ASP A 347 -25.10 9.89 -1.38
C ASP A 347 -24.46 9.16 -2.57
N TRP A 348 -24.92 7.93 -2.80
CA TRP A 348 -24.38 7.05 -3.84
C TRP A 348 -24.53 7.62 -5.26
N GLU A 349 -25.59 8.38 -5.53
CA GLU A 349 -25.79 9.04 -6.82
C GLU A 349 -24.66 10.06 -7.08
N LYS A 350 -24.15 10.74 -6.05
CA LYS A 350 -22.97 11.60 -6.15
C LYS A 350 -21.65 10.81 -6.11
N LEU A 351 -21.50 9.81 -5.25
CA LEU A 351 -20.25 9.05 -5.13
C LEU A 351 -19.89 8.28 -6.40
N LEU A 352 -20.84 7.66 -7.10
CA LEU A 352 -20.57 6.97 -8.37
C LEU A 352 -19.99 7.88 -9.46
N LYS A 353 -20.19 9.21 -9.38
CA LYS A 353 -19.56 10.19 -10.28
C LYS A 353 -18.07 10.45 -9.96
N LEU A 354 -17.56 9.89 -8.86
CA LEU A 354 -16.18 9.98 -8.38
C LEU A 354 -15.44 8.62 -8.43
N GLN A 355 -16.06 7.59 -9.02
CA GLN A 355 -15.47 6.26 -9.24
C GLN A 355 -14.19 6.35 -10.09
N SER A 356 -13.19 5.54 -9.75
CA SER A 356 -11.98 5.35 -10.56
C SER A 356 -12.30 4.71 -11.91
N ARG A 357 -11.44 4.90 -12.93
CA ARG A 357 -11.64 4.33 -14.28
C ARG A 357 -11.70 2.80 -14.32
N ASP A 358 -10.98 2.16 -13.39
CA ASP A 358 -10.97 0.71 -13.17
C ASP A 358 -12.23 0.17 -12.47
N GLY A 359 -13.12 1.04 -11.97
CA GLY A 359 -14.32 0.68 -11.22
C GLY A 359 -14.16 0.76 -9.69
N SER A 360 -12.96 1.01 -9.17
CA SER A 360 -12.72 1.13 -7.73
C SER A 360 -13.23 2.44 -7.13
N PHE A 361 -13.41 2.43 -5.80
CA PHE A 361 -13.41 3.62 -4.98
C PHE A 361 -12.01 3.86 -4.40
N LEU A 362 -11.26 4.73 -5.08
CA LEU A 362 -9.85 5.08 -4.79
C LEU A 362 -8.99 3.86 -4.43
N PHE A 363 -9.05 2.82 -5.28
CA PHE A 363 -8.19 1.63 -5.21
C PHE A 363 -8.40 0.76 -3.96
N SER A 364 -9.42 0.99 -3.11
CA SER A 364 -9.74 0.14 -1.96
C SER A 364 -10.76 -0.95 -2.31
N PRO A 365 -10.44 -2.25 -2.12
CA PRO A 365 -11.43 -3.33 -2.28
C PRO A 365 -12.53 -3.32 -1.23
N SER A 366 -12.25 -3.02 0.06
CA SER A 366 -13.30 -2.89 1.08
C SER A 366 -14.32 -1.79 0.77
N SER A 367 -13.86 -0.59 0.43
CA SER A 367 -14.69 0.54 0.04
C SER A 367 -15.51 0.25 -1.23
N THR A 368 -14.90 -0.44 -2.20
CA THR A 368 -15.59 -0.84 -3.44
C THR A 368 -16.60 -1.97 -3.21
N ALA A 369 -16.34 -2.89 -2.28
CA ALA A 369 -17.27 -3.95 -1.88
C ALA A 369 -18.50 -3.37 -1.16
N PHE A 370 -18.30 -2.39 -0.28
CA PHE A 370 -19.40 -1.65 0.33
C PHE A 370 -20.25 -0.90 -0.70
N ALA A 371 -19.60 -0.17 -1.62
CA ALA A 371 -20.29 0.47 -2.74
C ALA A 371 -21.06 -0.53 -3.61
N LEU A 372 -20.51 -1.73 -3.87
CA LEU A 372 -21.17 -2.78 -4.63
C LEU A 372 -22.42 -3.33 -3.92
N MET A 373 -22.37 -3.54 -2.60
CA MET A 373 -23.53 -4.01 -1.83
C MET A 373 -24.70 -3.00 -1.90
N GLU A 374 -24.39 -1.71 -1.78
CA GLU A 374 -25.37 -0.62 -1.73
C GLU A 374 -25.92 -0.20 -3.11
N THR A 375 -25.12 -0.31 -4.17
CA THR A 375 -25.47 0.21 -5.51
C THR A 375 -25.68 -0.85 -6.59
N LYS A 376 -25.15 -2.06 -6.37
CA LYS A 376 -25.06 -3.15 -7.36
C LYS A 376 -24.39 -2.72 -8.69
N ASP A 377 -23.49 -1.73 -8.65
CA ASP A 377 -22.77 -1.22 -9.83
C ASP A 377 -21.87 -2.26 -10.49
N LEU A 378 -21.93 -2.34 -11.82
CA LEU A 378 -21.22 -3.34 -12.61
C LEU A 378 -19.72 -3.04 -12.77
N ASN A 379 -19.24 -1.81 -12.53
CA ASN A 379 -17.82 -1.51 -12.56
C ASN A 379 -17.14 -1.85 -11.22
N CYS A 380 -17.81 -1.55 -10.10
CA CYS A 380 -17.44 -2.07 -8.78
C CYS A 380 -17.30 -3.61 -8.80
N PHE A 381 -18.27 -4.31 -9.42
CA PHE A 381 -18.20 -5.76 -9.59
C PHE A 381 -16.99 -6.22 -10.42
N LYS A 382 -16.71 -5.59 -11.58
CA LYS A 382 -15.55 -5.94 -12.42
C LYS A 382 -14.23 -5.79 -11.67
N TYR A 383 -14.04 -4.66 -10.99
CA TYR A 383 -12.84 -4.38 -10.20
C TYR A 383 -12.59 -5.49 -9.17
N LEU A 384 -13.60 -5.81 -8.36
CA LEU A 384 -13.50 -6.82 -7.32
C LEU A 384 -13.31 -8.24 -7.89
N ASN A 385 -14.03 -8.59 -8.96
CA ASN A 385 -13.83 -9.85 -9.66
C ASN A 385 -12.38 -10.00 -10.14
N ASN A 386 -11.80 -8.98 -10.74
CA ASN A 386 -10.43 -9.03 -11.25
C ASN A 386 -9.42 -9.20 -10.11
N ALA A 387 -9.59 -8.46 -9.01
CA ALA A 387 -8.74 -8.61 -7.82
C ALA A 387 -8.87 -10.03 -7.19
N VAL A 388 -10.11 -10.51 -7.00
CA VAL A 388 -10.39 -11.85 -6.44
C VAL A 388 -9.83 -12.97 -7.32
N GLN A 389 -9.84 -12.82 -8.65
CA GLN A 389 -9.22 -13.77 -9.56
C GLN A 389 -7.69 -13.75 -9.44
N LYS A 390 -7.07 -12.56 -9.42
CA LYS A 390 -5.61 -12.38 -9.36
C LYS A 390 -5.00 -12.84 -8.03
N PHE A 391 -5.70 -12.61 -6.91
CA PHE A 391 -5.27 -13.01 -5.55
C PHE A 391 -5.95 -14.29 -5.02
N ASN A 392 -6.45 -15.13 -5.94
CA ASN A 392 -7.00 -16.47 -5.68
C ASN A 392 -8.02 -16.56 -4.52
N GLY A 393 -8.96 -15.60 -4.46
CA GLY A 393 -9.96 -15.48 -3.40
C GLY A 393 -9.70 -14.34 -2.43
N GLY A 394 -8.42 -14.05 -2.14
CA GLY A 394 -8.03 -12.87 -1.38
C GLY A 394 -8.20 -11.56 -2.16
N VAL A 395 -8.02 -10.43 -1.49
CA VAL A 395 -7.70 -9.11 -2.08
C VAL A 395 -6.75 -8.33 -1.14
N PRO A 396 -5.83 -7.48 -1.65
CA PRO A 396 -5.05 -6.55 -0.83
C PRO A 396 -5.91 -5.41 -0.27
N ASN A 397 -5.32 -4.52 0.53
CA ASN A 397 -5.99 -3.28 0.97
C ASN A 397 -6.00 -2.16 -0.08
N VAL A 398 -5.09 -2.21 -1.05
CA VAL A 398 -5.01 -1.25 -2.16
C VAL A 398 -4.65 -1.96 -3.47
N TYR A 399 -5.33 -1.62 -4.57
CA TYR A 399 -5.03 -2.17 -5.90
C TYR A 399 -5.50 -1.28 -7.08
N PRO A 400 -4.71 -1.15 -8.17
CA PRO A 400 -3.32 -1.60 -8.34
C PRO A 400 -2.34 -0.77 -7.49
N VAL A 401 -1.09 -1.22 -7.42
CA VAL A 401 0.08 -0.49 -6.86
C VAL A 401 1.25 -0.38 -7.85
N ASP A 402 0.97 -0.62 -9.14
CA ASP A 402 1.87 -0.52 -10.30
C ASP A 402 2.93 0.58 -10.20
N LEU A 403 2.53 1.86 -10.14
CA LEU A 403 3.45 3.00 -10.15
C LEU A 403 4.27 3.07 -8.86
N PHE A 404 3.70 2.66 -7.73
CA PHE A 404 4.41 2.63 -6.46
C PHE A 404 5.52 1.57 -6.49
N GLU A 405 5.22 0.34 -6.94
CA GLU A 405 6.21 -0.73 -6.99
C GLU A 405 7.34 -0.39 -7.98
N HIS A 406 7.01 0.04 -9.20
CA HIS A 406 8.01 0.41 -10.22
C HIS A 406 8.94 1.53 -9.74
N ILE A 407 8.42 2.57 -9.08
CA ILE A 407 9.25 3.66 -8.53
C ILE A 407 10.09 3.17 -7.34
N TRP A 408 9.51 2.40 -6.42
CA TRP A 408 10.22 1.94 -5.22
C TRP A 408 11.35 0.96 -5.56
N VAL A 409 11.12 0.01 -6.46
CA VAL A 409 12.14 -0.97 -6.83
C VAL A 409 13.36 -0.28 -7.46
N VAL A 410 13.14 0.72 -8.33
CA VAL A 410 14.23 1.54 -8.90
C VAL A 410 14.99 2.31 -7.80
N ASP A 411 14.31 2.98 -6.86
CA ASP A 411 14.97 3.68 -5.74
C ASP A 411 15.80 2.73 -4.86
N ARG A 412 15.28 1.52 -4.56
CA ARG A 412 15.99 0.53 -3.74
C ARG A 412 17.21 -0.03 -4.48
N LEU A 413 17.10 -0.40 -5.76
CA LEU A 413 18.23 -0.91 -6.56
C LEU A 413 19.35 0.12 -6.72
N GLN A 414 19.01 1.41 -6.89
CA GLN A 414 19.98 2.51 -6.95
C GLN A 414 20.64 2.74 -5.58
N ARG A 415 19.87 2.87 -4.49
CA ARG A 415 20.39 3.16 -3.14
C ARG A 415 21.20 2.01 -2.53
N LEU A 416 20.92 0.76 -2.92
CA LEU A 416 21.75 -0.40 -2.59
C LEU A 416 23.05 -0.49 -3.42
N GLY A 417 23.25 0.40 -4.41
CA GLY A 417 24.46 0.42 -5.22
C GLY A 417 24.60 -0.78 -6.17
N ILE A 418 23.48 -1.38 -6.60
CA ILE A 418 23.45 -2.58 -7.46
C ILE A 418 22.75 -2.36 -8.82
N SER A 419 22.14 -1.20 -9.06
CA SER A 419 21.42 -0.84 -10.29
C SER A 419 22.15 -1.16 -11.61
N ARG A 420 23.49 -1.08 -11.66
CA ARG A 420 24.31 -1.43 -12.84
C ARG A 420 24.14 -2.86 -13.38
N PHE A 421 23.52 -3.76 -12.61
CA PHE A 421 23.22 -5.13 -13.05
C PHE A 421 21.85 -5.25 -13.75
N PHE A 422 21.08 -4.16 -13.75
CA PHE A 422 19.65 -4.09 -14.09
C PHE A 422 19.32 -2.88 -14.97
N GLU A 423 20.28 -2.36 -15.74
CA GLU A 423 20.10 -1.10 -16.49
C GLU A 423 18.99 -1.17 -17.57
N PRO A 424 18.83 -2.27 -18.34
CA PRO A 424 17.67 -2.45 -19.22
C PRO A 424 16.34 -2.49 -18.46
N GLU A 425 16.27 -3.29 -17.40
CA GLU A 425 15.05 -3.54 -16.64
C GLU A 425 14.61 -2.27 -15.87
N ILE A 426 15.55 -1.51 -15.30
CA ILE A 426 15.29 -0.20 -14.69
C ILE A 426 14.79 0.81 -15.72
N LYS A 427 15.30 0.77 -16.97
CA LYS A 427 14.79 1.63 -18.05
C LYS A 427 13.34 1.25 -18.40
N GLU A 428 13.01 -0.03 -18.47
CA GLU A 428 11.64 -0.50 -18.72
C GLU A 428 10.67 -0.04 -17.61
N CYS A 429 11.07 -0.11 -16.33
CA CYS A 429 10.28 0.46 -15.22
C CYS A 429 10.07 1.98 -15.36
N ILE A 430 11.11 2.73 -15.77
CA ILE A 430 11.02 4.18 -15.96
C ILE A 430 10.13 4.52 -17.17
N ASP A 431 10.22 3.77 -18.26
CA ASP A 431 9.39 3.96 -19.46
C ASP A 431 7.91 3.66 -19.16
N TYR A 432 7.61 2.61 -18.37
CA TYR A 432 6.26 2.29 -17.90
C TYR A 432 5.65 3.47 -17.13
N VAL A 433 6.33 3.93 -16.08
CA VAL A 433 5.90 5.06 -15.23
C VAL A 433 5.77 6.35 -16.05
N SER A 434 6.66 6.58 -17.02
CA SER A 434 6.65 7.76 -17.89
C SER A 434 5.54 7.73 -18.95
N SER A 435 5.03 6.54 -19.30
CA SER A 435 3.99 6.39 -20.33
C SER A 435 2.65 6.99 -19.90
N GLY A 436 2.35 6.97 -18.60
CA GLY A 436 1.08 7.40 -18.02
C GLY A 436 -0.14 6.61 -18.50
N LYS A 437 0.06 5.51 -19.24
CA LYS A 437 -1.01 4.70 -19.81
C LYS A 437 -1.48 3.64 -18.82
N ARG A 438 -2.73 3.78 -18.40
CA ARG A 438 -3.60 2.63 -18.14
C ARG A 438 -4.56 2.52 -19.34
N ASP A 439 -4.64 1.34 -19.91
CA ASP A 439 -5.69 0.97 -20.87
C ASP A 439 -7.04 0.77 -20.14
#